data_AF-A0A9K3K5Z9-F1
#
_entry.id   AF-A0A9K3K5Z9-F1
#
_cell.length_a   1.000
_cell.length_b   1.000
_cell.length_c   1.000
_cell.angle_alpha   90.00
_cell.angle_beta   90.00
_cell.angle_gamma   90.00
#
_symmetry.space_group_name_H-M   'P 1'
#
loop_
_entity.id
_entity.type
_entity.pdbx_description
1 polymer ?
#
loop_
_entity_poly.entity_id
_entity_poly.type
_entity_poly.pdbx_seq_one_letter_code
_entity_poly.pdbx_strand_id
1 'polypeptide(L)'
;MDYATSFAASEAAVAASEGHMNNADDDHSEDASDNNIASSRTAAVEAMISFLCTEANVAEERAERLRNEGKALAEQFGLDFNRYNKYKHHGPNSNEMAPLDEYGNPKYKGKKRGRKPKPRKRKHNPDREKRKHTGYTLFVHETHPLIKTENIGATNTQIVSIVAKRWRELPDSERDQWKERALATHEEETTHGDQEDEGYPNVKTVGGGDDSSLPPARKRTKRK
;
A
#
# COMPACT_ATOMS: atom_id res chain seq x y z
N MET A 1 70.34 16.11 -16.46
CA MET A 1 70.41 14.67 -16.17
C MET A 1 69.33 14.03 -16.99
N ASP A 2 69.77 13.49 -18.11
CA ASP A 2 69.01 12.87 -19.18
C ASP A 2 68.53 11.47 -18.79
N TYR A 3 67.49 10.98 -19.48
CA TYR A 3 67.30 9.63 -20.05
C TYR A 3 65.82 9.57 -20.53
N ALA A 4 65.50 9.95 -21.75
CA ALA A 4 65.60 9.16 -22.99
C ALA A 4 64.66 7.93 -23.04
N THR A 5 63.56 8.09 -23.77
CA THR A 5 63.20 7.31 -24.97
C THR A 5 63.24 5.77 -24.96
N SER A 6 62.07 5.14 -25.10
CA SER A 6 61.82 3.95 -25.96
C SER A 6 60.36 4.04 -26.41
N PHE A 7 59.94 4.38 -27.63
CA PHE A 7 60.24 3.93 -29.00
C PHE A 7 59.87 2.47 -29.32
N ALA A 8 59.10 2.36 -30.41
CA ALA A 8 58.76 1.20 -31.25
C ALA A 8 57.87 0.11 -30.62
N ALA A 9 56.63 -0.06 -31.11
CA ALA A 9 56.26 -0.62 -32.42
C ALA A 9 56.51 -2.13 -32.51
N SER A 10 55.42 -2.88 -32.62
CA SER A 10 55.41 -4.19 -33.29
C SER A 10 54.20 -4.22 -34.22
N GLU A 11 54.50 -3.79 -35.43
CA GLU A 11 53.75 -3.86 -36.67
C GLU A 11 53.74 -5.31 -37.19
N ALA A 12 52.54 -5.76 -37.58
CA ALA A 12 52.22 -6.63 -38.73
C ALA A 12 52.85 -8.03 -38.94
N ALA A 13 52.19 -8.74 -39.87
CA ALA A 13 52.59 -9.93 -40.62
C ALA A 13 52.14 -11.27 -39.96
N VAL A 14 51.62 -12.31 -40.64
CA VAL A 14 51.67 -12.83 -42.03
C VAL A 14 50.47 -13.81 -42.16
N ALA A 15 49.54 -13.67 -43.10
CA ALA A 15 49.45 -14.33 -44.43
C ALA A 15 49.41 -15.88 -44.51
N ALA A 16 48.33 -16.35 -45.17
CA ALA A 16 48.25 -17.42 -46.19
C ALA A 16 48.52 -18.91 -45.89
N SER A 17 47.49 -19.74 -46.04
CA SER A 17 47.32 -20.90 -46.97
C SER A 17 45.99 -21.60 -46.58
N GLU A 18 45.20 -22.30 -47.39
CA GLU A 18 45.39 -23.06 -48.62
C GLU A 18 43.99 -23.33 -49.22
N GLY A 19 43.89 -23.36 -50.55
CA GLY A 19 42.64 -23.62 -51.26
C GLY A 19 42.26 -25.10 -51.29
N HIS A 20 40.95 -25.36 -51.37
CA HIS A 20 40.43 -26.63 -51.87
C HIS A 20 39.34 -26.32 -52.91
N MET A 21 39.66 -26.63 -54.16
CA MET A 21 38.74 -26.64 -55.30
C MET A 21 37.66 -27.69 -55.07
N ASN A 22 36.40 -27.36 -55.39
CA ASN A 22 35.47 -28.28 -56.05
C ASN A 22 34.49 -27.47 -56.88
N ASN A 23 34.58 -27.64 -58.19
CA ASN A 23 33.55 -27.26 -59.15
C ASN A 23 32.38 -28.24 -59.01
N ALA A 24 31.16 -27.72 -59.06
CA ALA A 24 30.03 -28.43 -59.63
C ALA A 24 29.11 -27.38 -60.23
N ASP A 25 29.00 -27.45 -61.54
CA ASP A 25 27.97 -26.81 -62.35
C ASP A 25 26.59 -27.04 -61.73
N ASP A 26 25.81 -25.98 -61.53
CA ASP A 26 24.36 -26.12 -61.70
C ASP A 26 23.74 -24.82 -62.20
N ASP A 27 22.92 -25.04 -63.20
CA ASP A 27 22.06 -24.17 -63.96
C ASP A 27 21.08 -23.44 -63.02
N HIS A 28 21.06 -22.10 -63.08
CA HIS A 28 19.84 -21.28 -63.18
C HIS A 28 20.15 -19.78 -63.17
N SER A 29 20.16 -19.24 -64.38
CA SER A 29 19.91 -17.84 -64.68
C SER A 29 18.47 -17.50 -64.30
N GLU A 30 18.27 -16.72 -63.23
CA GLU A 30 17.20 -15.73 -62.95
C GLU A 30 16.93 -15.58 -61.44
N ASP A 31 17.85 -15.03 -60.63
CA ASP A 31 17.51 -14.65 -59.23
C ASP A 31 18.44 -13.60 -58.57
N ALA A 32 19.29 -12.91 -59.34
CA ALA A 32 20.30 -11.99 -58.79
C ALA A 32 19.76 -10.60 -58.43
N SER A 33 18.61 -10.18 -58.97
CA SER A 33 18.00 -8.88 -58.66
C SER A 33 17.30 -8.86 -57.31
N ASP A 34 16.66 -9.97 -56.94
CA ASP A 34 15.80 -10.04 -55.75
C ASP A 34 16.62 -10.23 -54.47
N ASN A 35 17.77 -10.90 -54.56
CA ASN A 35 18.73 -11.00 -53.45
C ASN A 35 19.38 -9.67 -53.08
N ASN A 36 19.63 -8.77 -54.05
CA ASN A 36 20.17 -7.43 -53.76
C ASN A 36 19.11 -6.51 -53.14
N ILE A 37 17.85 -6.63 -53.56
CA ILE A 37 16.72 -5.91 -52.96
C ILE A 37 16.43 -6.44 -51.55
N ALA A 38 16.50 -7.74 -51.32
CA ALA A 38 16.34 -8.34 -49.98
C ALA A 38 17.49 -7.93 -49.05
N SER A 39 18.74 -7.97 -49.54
CA SER A 39 19.94 -7.55 -48.79
C SER A 39 19.94 -6.05 -48.44
N SER A 40 19.46 -5.19 -49.34
CA SER A 40 19.29 -3.77 -49.04
C SER A 40 18.15 -3.49 -48.06
N ARG A 41 17.06 -4.27 -48.09
CA ARG A 41 15.98 -4.21 -47.09
C ARG A 41 16.46 -4.65 -45.70
N THR A 42 17.24 -5.72 -45.60
CA THR A 42 17.82 -6.15 -44.33
C THR A 42 18.84 -5.14 -43.80
N ALA A 43 19.68 -4.56 -44.66
CA ALA A 43 20.62 -3.50 -44.27
C ALA A 43 19.90 -2.25 -43.73
N ALA A 44 18.76 -1.86 -44.32
CA ALA A 44 17.95 -0.75 -43.83
C ALA A 44 17.33 -1.05 -42.44
N VAL A 45 16.89 -2.29 -42.21
CA VAL A 45 16.38 -2.72 -40.90
C VAL A 45 17.50 -2.76 -39.86
N GLU A 46 18.70 -3.24 -40.20
CA GLU A 46 19.88 -3.23 -39.34
C GLU A 46 20.33 -1.80 -38.98
N ALA A 47 20.29 -0.87 -39.94
CA ALA A 47 20.54 0.55 -39.68
C ALA A 47 19.52 1.13 -38.68
N MET A 48 18.24 0.75 -38.80
CA MET A 48 17.21 1.19 -37.86
C MET A 48 17.40 0.57 -36.46
N ILE A 49 17.77 -0.71 -36.38
CA ILE A 49 18.06 -1.39 -35.11
C ILE A 49 19.26 -0.72 -34.42
N SER A 50 20.35 -0.48 -35.15
CA SER A 50 21.55 0.17 -34.58
C SER A 50 21.24 1.58 -34.07
N PHE A 51 20.46 2.36 -34.83
CA PHE A 51 19.98 3.67 -34.37
C PHE A 51 19.20 3.57 -33.06
N LEU A 52 18.21 2.68 -32.98
CA LEU A 52 17.42 2.48 -31.75
C LEU A 52 18.27 2.04 -30.55
N CYS A 53 19.25 1.16 -30.78
CA CYS A 53 20.19 0.76 -29.74
C CYS A 53 21.06 1.93 -29.25
N THR A 54 21.57 2.77 -30.16
CA THR A 54 22.36 3.95 -29.77
C THR A 54 21.52 4.96 -29.00
N GLU A 55 20.28 5.20 -29.43
CA GLU A 55 19.35 6.10 -28.74
C GLU A 55 19.00 5.58 -27.34
N ALA A 56 18.78 4.27 -27.20
CA ALA A 56 18.57 3.63 -25.90
C ALA A 56 19.76 3.82 -24.96
N ASN A 57 20.99 3.63 -25.45
CA ASN A 57 22.21 3.84 -24.65
C ASN A 57 22.34 5.32 -24.21
N VAL A 58 22.08 6.27 -25.11
CA VAL A 58 22.08 7.70 -24.78
C VAL A 58 21.03 8.03 -23.71
N ALA A 59 19.85 7.41 -23.78
CA ALA A 59 18.81 7.59 -22.77
C ALA A 59 19.24 7.03 -21.40
N GLU A 60 19.94 5.89 -21.38
CA GLU A 60 20.46 5.30 -20.15
C GLU A 60 21.53 6.18 -19.51
N GLU A 61 22.49 6.69 -20.29
CA GLU A 61 23.49 7.66 -19.81
C GLU A 61 22.83 8.91 -19.21
N ARG A 62 21.81 9.45 -19.88
CA ARG A 62 21.06 10.61 -19.36
C ARG A 62 20.37 10.26 -18.02
N ALA A 63 19.78 9.09 -17.93
CA ALA A 63 19.14 8.63 -16.70
C ALA A 63 20.15 8.42 -15.56
N GLU A 64 21.37 7.95 -15.85
CA GLU A 64 22.45 7.85 -14.88
C GLU A 64 22.90 9.21 -14.36
N ARG A 65 23.08 10.20 -15.24
CA ARG A 65 23.43 11.57 -14.83
C ARG A 65 22.40 12.14 -13.86
N LEU A 66 21.12 12.04 -14.18
CA LEU A 66 20.04 12.50 -13.30
C LEU A 66 20.01 11.74 -11.95
N ARG A 67 20.29 10.43 -11.97
CA ARG A 67 20.41 9.64 -10.74
C ARG A 67 21.58 10.10 -9.88
N ASN A 68 22.71 10.45 -10.50
CA ASN A 68 23.90 10.95 -9.80
C ASN A 68 23.69 12.36 -9.24
N GLU A 69 23.07 13.27 -10.01
CA GLU A 69 22.66 14.59 -9.53
C GLU A 69 21.72 14.48 -8.31
N GLY A 70 20.73 13.58 -8.39
CA GLY A 70 19.81 13.32 -7.28
C GLY A 70 20.52 12.78 -6.02
N LYS A 71 21.54 11.92 -6.17
CA LYS A 71 22.37 11.45 -5.04
C LYS A 71 23.19 12.59 -4.44
N ALA A 72 23.82 13.42 -5.27
CA ALA A 72 24.63 14.55 -4.81
C ALA A 72 23.79 15.58 -4.03
N LEU A 73 22.57 15.88 -4.51
CA LEU A 73 21.62 16.73 -3.78
C LEU A 73 21.20 16.08 -2.46
N ALA A 74 20.91 14.78 -2.46
CA ALA A 74 20.54 14.08 -1.24
C ALA A 74 21.66 14.14 -0.18
N GLU A 75 22.91 13.97 -0.60
CA GLU A 75 24.09 14.13 0.27
C GLU A 75 24.22 15.57 0.79
N GLN A 76 24.09 16.58 -0.09
CA GLN A 76 24.16 18.00 0.26
C GLN A 76 23.18 18.39 1.37
N PHE A 77 21.97 17.84 1.35
CA PHE A 77 20.90 18.16 2.30
C PHE A 77 20.72 17.11 3.41
N GLY A 78 21.60 16.10 3.50
CA GLY A 78 21.49 15.02 4.50
C GLY A 78 20.20 14.19 4.38
N LEU A 79 19.65 14.08 3.16
CA LEU A 79 18.44 13.33 2.87
C LEU A 79 18.79 11.91 2.44
N ASP A 80 18.00 10.92 2.88
CA ASP A 80 18.13 9.55 2.36
C ASP A 80 17.58 9.47 0.93
N PHE A 81 18.47 9.35 -0.05
CA PHE A 81 18.11 9.20 -1.46
C PHE A 81 17.18 7.99 -1.71
N ASN A 82 17.32 6.90 -0.94
CA ASN A 82 16.46 5.71 -1.11
C ASN A 82 15.02 5.97 -0.67
N ARG A 83 14.79 6.89 0.28
CA ARG A 83 13.43 7.30 0.69
C ARG A 83 12.66 7.96 -0.47
N TYR A 84 13.36 8.74 -1.30
CA TYR A 84 12.76 9.47 -2.44
C TYR A 84 12.83 8.68 -3.75
N ASN A 85 13.68 7.66 -3.83
CA ASN A 85 13.70 6.68 -4.89
C ASN A 85 12.55 5.65 -4.74
N LYS A 86 11.32 6.15 -4.76
CA LYS A 86 10.07 5.36 -4.68
C LYS A 86 9.91 4.37 -5.85
N TYR A 87 10.70 4.55 -6.92
CA TYR A 87 10.60 3.83 -8.17
C TYR A 87 11.55 2.63 -8.29
N LYS A 88 12.30 2.29 -7.23
CA LYS A 88 13.31 1.22 -7.26
C LYS A 88 12.78 -0.17 -7.68
N HIS A 89 11.46 -0.41 -7.62
CA HIS A 89 10.84 -1.64 -8.13
C HIS A 89 9.51 -1.45 -8.89
N HIS A 90 9.05 -0.22 -9.08
CA HIS A 90 7.77 0.08 -9.75
C HIS A 90 7.84 1.38 -10.57
N GLY A 91 8.92 1.57 -11.35
CA GLY A 91 8.71 2.27 -12.62
C GLY A 91 7.58 1.54 -13.35
N PRO A 92 6.60 2.22 -13.97
CA PRO A 92 5.58 1.51 -14.72
C PRO A 92 6.30 0.55 -15.64
N ASN A 93 6.10 -0.76 -15.45
CA ASN A 93 6.48 -1.75 -16.44
C ASN A 93 6.12 -1.12 -17.79
N SER A 94 7.02 -1.10 -18.77
CA SER A 94 6.66 -0.56 -20.10
C SER A 94 5.40 -1.24 -20.66
N ASN A 95 5.10 -2.45 -20.18
CA ASN A 95 3.90 -3.23 -20.43
C ASN A 95 2.65 -2.87 -19.55
N GLU A 96 2.77 -1.94 -18.61
CA GLU A 96 1.71 -1.44 -17.72
C GLU A 96 1.35 0.04 -17.97
N MET A 97 2.05 0.72 -18.87
CA MET A 97 1.66 2.06 -19.30
C MET A 97 0.37 1.93 -20.11
N ALA A 98 -0.75 2.38 -19.53
CA ALA A 98 -2.03 2.30 -20.22
C ALA A 98 -1.91 2.97 -21.60
N PRO A 99 -2.39 2.34 -22.70
CA PRO A 99 -2.37 2.95 -24.02
C PRO A 99 -2.87 4.39 -23.92
N LEU A 100 -2.13 5.36 -24.44
CA LEU A 100 -2.54 6.76 -24.42
C LEU A 100 -3.63 6.95 -25.48
N ASP A 101 -4.60 7.83 -25.22
CA ASP A 101 -5.57 8.27 -26.22
C ASP A 101 -4.94 9.28 -27.19
N GLU A 102 -5.70 9.68 -28.20
CA GLU A 102 -5.31 10.66 -29.23
C GLU A 102 -4.91 12.05 -28.66
N TYR A 103 -5.19 12.30 -27.38
CA TYR A 103 -4.82 13.53 -26.66
C TYR A 103 -3.71 13.30 -25.61
N GLY A 104 -3.06 12.13 -25.61
CA GLY A 104 -1.98 11.82 -24.69
C GLY A 104 -2.44 11.52 -23.26
N ASN A 105 -3.72 11.21 -23.04
CA ASN A 105 -4.23 10.79 -21.73
C ASN A 105 -4.27 9.26 -21.63
N PRO A 106 -3.99 8.66 -20.46
CA PRO A 106 -4.10 7.21 -20.28
C PRO A 106 -5.53 6.70 -20.55
N LYS A 107 -5.72 5.85 -21.58
CA LYS A 107 -7.01 5.23 -21.98
C LYS A 107 -7.65 4.42 -20.85
N TYR A 108 -6.84 3.89 -19.94
CA TYR A 108 -7.32 3.24 -18.72
C TYR A 108 -6.79 3.97 -17.48
N LYS A 109 -7.71 4.62 -16.77
CA LYS A 109 -7.50 5.03 -15.38
C LYS A 109 -7.45 3.74 -14.57
N GLY A 110 -6.27 3.33 -14.10
CA GLY A 110 -6.07 2.04 -13.43
C GLY A 110 -7.14 1.73 -12.36
N LYS A 111 -7.36 0.44 -12.06
CA LYS A 111 -8.31 -0.03 -11.03
C LYS A 111 -8.25 0.90 -9.82
N LYS A 112 -9.33 1.64 -9.53
CA LYS A 112 -9.45 2.45 -8.31
C LYS A 112 -8.96 1.58 -7.16
N ARG A 113 -7.82 1.94 -6.56
CA ARG A 113 -7.24 1.19 -5.45
C ARG A 113 -8.37 0.90 -4.48
N GLY A 114 -8.68 -0.38 -4.26
CA GLY A 114 -9.76 -0.79 -3.38
C GLY A 114 -9.61 -0.11 -2.02
N ARG A 115 -10.73 0.02 -1.30
CA ARG A 115 -10.76 0.64 0.04
C ARG A 115 -9.60 0.06 0.87
N LYS A 116 -8.65 0.92 1.28
CA LYS A 116 -7.47 0.47 2.05
C LYS A 116 -7.93 -0.42 3.21
N PRO A 117 -7.26 -1.55 3.47
CA PRO A 117 -7.62 -2.42 4.58
C PRO A 117 -7.59 -1.61 5.88
N LYS A 118 -8.66 -1.70 6.67
CA LYS A 118 -8.73 -1.00 7.96
C LYS A 118 -7.61 -1.56 8.86
N PRO A 119 -6.86 -0.70 9.58
CA PRO A 119 -5.83 -1.17 10.50
C PRO A 119 -6.44 -2.13 11.52
N ARG A 120 -5.74 -3.24 11.79
CA ARG A 120 -6.16 -4.22 12.80
C ARG A 120 -6.17 -3.52 14.16
N LYS A 121 -7.31 -3.57 14.87
CA LYS A 121 -7.39 -3.04 16.24
C LYS A 121 -6.38 -3.80 17.11
N ARG A 122 -5.59 -3.08 17.91
CA ARG A 122 -4.66 -3.71 18.88
C ARG A 122 -5.47 -4.56 19.86
N LYS A 123 -4.94 -5.72 20.25
CA LYS A 123 -5.56 -6.58 21.28
C LYS A 123 -5.61 -5.78 22.59
N HIS A 124 -6.72 -5.90 23.31
CA HIS A 124 -6.88 -5.30 24.63
C HIS A 124 -5.97 -6.03 25.61
N ASN A 125 -5.12 -5.30 26.34
CA ASN A 125 -4.32 -5.86 27.42
C ASN A 125 -5.20 -5.92 28.68
N PRO A 126 -5.34 -7.08 29.34
CA PRO A 126 -6.15 -7.21 30.56
C PRO A 126 -5.59 -6.40 31.73
N ASP A 127 -4.27 -6.18 31.74
CA ASP A 127 -3.54 -5.40 32.75
C ASP A 127 -3.55 -3.87 32.47
N ARG A 128 -4.35 -3.41 31.49
CA ARG A 128 -4.49 -1.97 31.25
C ARG A 128 -5.51 -1.41 32.24
N GLU A 129 -5.07 -0.48 33.09
CA GLU A 129 -5.93 0.32 33.96
C GLU A 129 -7.18 0.82 33.19
N LYS A 130 -8.34 0.62 33.81
CA LYS A 130 -9.61 1.11 33.28
C LYS A 130 -9.55 2.63 33.18
N ARG A 131 -10.19 3.19 32.15
CA ARG A 131 -10.18 4.65 31.97
C ARG A 131 -11.05 5.29 33.05
N LYS A 132 -10.50 6.31 33.72
CA LYS A 132 -11.22 7.15 34.69
C LYS A 132 -12.55 7.64 34.13
N HIS A 133 -13.61 7.55 34.93
CA HIS A 133 -14.90 8.14 34.55
C HIS A 133 -14.80 9.66 34.51
N THR A 134 -15.45 10.28 33.52
CA THR A 134 -15.67 11.73 33.52
C THR A 134 -17.02 12.04 34.15
N GLY A 135 -17.24 13.27 34.62
CA GLY A 135 -18.54 13.69 35.20
C GLY A 135 -19.73 13.38 34.29
N TYR A 136 -19.57 13.57 32.98
CA TYR A 136 -20.59 13.20 32.00
C TYR A 136 -20.79 11.68 31.91
N THR A 137 -19.72 10.87 32.00
CA THR A 137 -19.81 9.41 31.95
C THR A 137 -20.59 8.85 33.15
N LEU A 138 -20.36 9.39 34.35
CA LEU A 138 -21.15 9.03 35.53
C LEU A 138 -22.62 9.42 35.37
N PHE A 139 -22.87 10.65 34.90
CA PHE A 139 -24.23 11.10 34.64
C PHE A 139 -24.98 10.20 33.66
N VAL A 140 -24.34 9.77 32.57
CA VAL A 140 -24.92 8.82 31.62
C VAL A 140 -25.19 7.47 32.29
N HIS A 141 -24.29 6.97 33.13
CA HIS A 141 -24.45 5.69 33.82
C HIS A 141 -25.71 5.66 34.70
N GLU A 142 -25.99 6.75 35.41
CA GLU A 142 -27.18 6.86 36.28
C GLU A 142 -28.46 7.18 35.51
N THR A 143 -28.41 8.07 34.52
CA THR A 143 -29.63 8.58 33.85
C THR A 143 -30.08 7.75 32.64
N HIS A 144 -29.14 7.10 31.94
CA HIS A 144 -29.45 6.25 30.80
C HIS A 144 -30.44 5.10 31.13
N PRO A 145 -30.28 4.31 32.22
CA PRO A 145 -31.23 3.26 32.54
C PRO A 145 -32.64 3.81 32.83
N LEU A 146 -32.75 4.96 33.51
CA LEU A 146 -34.03 5.62 33.79
C LEU A 146 -34.76 6.03 32.50
N ILE A 147 -34.05 6.66 31.57
CA ILE A 147 -34.64 7.09 30.28
C ILE A 147 -34.99 5.88 29.42
N LYS A 148 -34.22 4.79 29.52
CA LYS A 148 -34.52 3.53 28.83
C LYS A 148 -35.79 2.87 29.38
N THR A 149 -36.03 2.94 30.69
CA THR A 149 -37.27 2.44 31.29
C THR A 149 -38.47 3.35 31.01
N GLU A 150 -38.27 4.66 30.87
CA GLU A 150 -39.32 5.60 30.45
C GLU A 150 -39.69 5.43 28.97
N ASN A 151 -38.73 5.04 28.12
CA ASN A 151 -38.88 4.95 26.67
C ASN A 151 -38.66 3.53 26.16
N ILE A 152 -39.50 2.59 26.64
CA ILE A 152 -39.49 1.18 26.23
C ILE A 152 -39.93 1.10 24.75
N GLY A 153 -38.97 1.20 23.83
CA GLY A 153 -39.22 1.20 22.37
C GLY A 153 -38.38 2.21 21.59
N ALA A 154 -37.76 3.18 22.26
CA ALA A 154 -36.81 4.08 21.62
C ALA A 154 -35.49 3.37 21.31
N THR A 155 -34.84 3.77 20.22
CA THR A 155 -33.50 3.27 19.88
C THR A 155 -32.46 3.82 20.85
N ASN A 156 -31.40 3.05 21.17
CA ASN A 156 -30.31 3.52 22.04
C ASN A 156 -29.73 4.87 21.57
N THR A 157 -29.68 5.10 20.25
CA THR A 157 -29.23 6.38 19.67
C THR A 157 -30.12 7.56 20.07
N GLN A 158 -31.44 7.36 20.11
CA GLN A 158 -32.40 8.39 20.56
C GLN A 158 -32.28 8.63 22.07
N ILE A 159 -32.11 7.58 22.87
CA ILE A 159 -31.92 7.67 24.32
C ILE A 159 -30.65 8.46 24.66
N VAL A 160 -29.53 8.15 24.02
CA VAL A 160 -28.26 8.90 24.21
C VAL A 160 -28.40 10.36 23.80
N SER A 161 -29.19 10.66 22.75
CA SER A 161 -29.48 12.05 22.36
C SER A 161 -30.28 12.80 23.43
N ILE A 162 -31.25 12.14 24.07
CA ILE A 162 -32.03 12.72 25.18
C ILE A 162 -31.13 12.99 26.39
N VAL A 163 -30.28 12.03 26.76
CA VAL A 163 -29.30 12.20 27.85
C VAL A 163 -28.37 13.39 27.58
N ALA A 164 -27.85 13.51 26.36
CA ALA A 164 -26.97 14.60 25.97
C ALA A 164 -27.66 15.98 25.92
N LYS A 165 -28.98 16.02 25.71
CA LYS A 165 -29.77 17.25 25.87
C LYS A 165 -29.91 17.61 27.34
N ARG A 166 -30.35 16.66 28.18
CA ARG A 166 -30.47 16.86 29.63
C ARG A 166 -29.15 17.36 30.24
N TRP A 167 -28.01 16.80 29.85
CA TRP A 167 -26.69 17.26 30.32
C TRP A 167 -26.36 18.72 29.94
N ARG A 168 -26.79 19.18 28.77
CA ARG A 168 -26.55 20.56 28.32
C ARG A 168 -27.48 21.56 28.99
N GLU A 169 -28.65 21.11 29.41
CA GLU A 169 -29.65 21.90 30.14
C GLU A 169 -29.31 22.05 31.63
N LEU A 170 -28.45 21.19 32.19
CA LEU A 170 -27.99 21.30 33.58
C LEU A 170 -27.17 22.58 33.80
N PRO A 171 -27.36 23.26 34.95
CA PRO A 171 -26.55 24.41 35.33
C PRO A 171 -25.11 24.01 35.62
N ASP A 172 -24.18 24.94 35.43
CA ASP A 172 -22.75 24.73 35.59
C ASP A 172 -22.38 24.19 36.98
N SER A 173 -23.09 24.66 38.02
CA SER A 173 -22.95 24.20 39.40
C SER A 173 -23.20 22.70 39.57
N GLU A 174 -24.25 22.16 38.96
CA GLU A 174 -24.57 20.73 39.04
C GLU A 174 -23.57 19.92 38.23
N ARG A 175 -23.18 20.41 37.05
CA ARG A 175 -22.14 19.75 36.22
C ARG A 175 -20.82 19.65 36.96
N ASP A 176 -20.47 20.64 37.77
CA ASP A 176 -19.24 20.61 38.57
C ASP A 176 -19.34 19.60 39.73
N GLN A 177 -20.49 19.47 40.39
CA GLN A 177 -20.73 18.38 41.36
C GLN A 177 -20.58 16.99 40.73
N TRP A 178 -21.03 16.82 39.48
CA TRP A 178 -20.82 15.57 38.75
C TRP A 178 -19.34 15.32 38.42
N LYS A 179 -18.56 16.37 38.15
CA LYS A 179 -17.10 16.24 37.93
C LYS A 179 -16.39 15.86 39.22
N GLU A 180 -16.75 16.47 40.34
CA GLU A 180 -16.19 16.17 41.67
C GLU A 180 -16.48 14.71 42.07
N ARG A 181 -17.74 14.27 41.91
CA ARG A 181 -18.12 12.86 42.13
C ARG A 181 -17.33 11.89 41.24
N ALA A 182 -17.05 12.26 39.98
CA ALA A 182 -16.25 11.44 39.09
C ALA A 182 -14.79 11.30 39.51
N LEU A 183 -14.23 12.31 40.16
CA LEU A 183 -12.88 12.24 40.73
C LEU A 183 -12.87 11.31 41.95
N ALA A 184 -13.86 11.43 42.85
CA ALA A 184 -13.97 10.59 44.04
C ALA A 184 -14.15 9.09 43.70
N THR A 185 -15.07 8.75 42.77
CA THR A 185 -15.30 7.35 42.36
C THR A 185 -14.06 6.70 41.74
N HIS A 186 -13.21 7.50 41.08
CA HIS A 186 -11.95 6.98 40.54
C HIS A 186 -10.98 6.55 41.65
N GLU A 187 -10.86 7.33 42.73
CA GLU A 187 -9.97 7.01 43.85
C GLU A 187 -10.42 5.72 44.57
N GLU A 188 -11.72 5.52 44.70
CA GLU A 188 -12.31 4.28 45.23
C GLU A 188 -12.08 3.06 44.33
N GLU A 189 -12.21 3.20 43.00
CA GLU A 189 -11.98 2.07 42.08
C GLU A 189 -10.50 1.67 42.00
N THR A 190 -9.57 2.62 42.15
CA THR A 190 -8.14 2.30 42.20
C THR A 190 -7.71 1.57 43.48
N THR A 191 -8.42 1.75 44.60
CA THR A 191 -8.06 1.13 45.88
C THR A 191 -8.62 -0.28 46.07
N HIS A 192 -9.76 -0.59 45.44
CA HIS A 192 -10.33 -1.94 45.42
C HIS A 192 -9.68 -2.88 44.39
N GLY A 193 -8.84 -2.37 43.50
CA GLY A 193 -8.15 -3.18 42.47
C GLY A 193 -6.99 -4.03 42.97
N ASP A 194 -6.49 -3.80 44.19
CA ASP A 194 -5.30 -4.46 44.75
C ASP A 194 -5.62 -5.64 45.70
N GLN A 195 -6.90 -5.90 46.00
CA GLN A 195 -7.34 -7.02 46.85
C GLN A 195 -8.55 -7.71 46.22
N GLU A 196 -8.31 -8.64 45.29
CA GLU A 196 -9.16 -9.81 44.97
C GLU A 196 -8.66 -10.47 43.65
N ASP A 197 -7.55 -11.19 43.74
CA ASP A 197 -7.11 -12.17 42.73
C ASP A 197 -7.38 -13.60 43.26
N GLU A 198 -8.57 -13.80 43.83
CA GLU A 198 -9.09 -15.13 44.19
C GLU A 198 -10.16 -15.52 43.16
N GLY A 199 -9.86 -16.60 42.44
CA GLY A 199 -10.44 -16.90 41.14
C GLY A 199 -11.95 -17.08 41.14
N TYR A 200 -12.61 -16.38 40.22
CA TYR A 200 -13.93 -16.80 39.75
C TYR A 200 -13.77 -17.87 38.66
N PRO A 201 -14.20 -19.13 38.88
CA PRO A 201 -14.26 -20.11 37.82
C PRO A 201 -15.31 -19.70 36.79
N ASN A 202 -14.94 -19.79 35.51
CA ASN A 202 -15.80 -19.55 34.36
C ASN A 202 -16.95 -20.58 34.32
N VAL A 203 -18.07 -20.27 34.99
CA VAL A 203 -19.29 -21.08 34.89
C VAL A 203 -20.01 -20.69 33.61
N LYS A 204 -19.87 -21.53 32.59
CA LYS A 204 -20.82 -21.60 31.48
C LYS A 204 -22.21 -21.83 32.07
N THR A 205 -23.07 -20.82 32.01
CA THR A 205 -24.46 -20.92 32.43
C THR A 205 -25.18 -21.95 31.57
N VAL A 206 -25.39 -23.13 32.15
CA VAL A 206 -26.41 -24.10 31.76
C VAL A 206 -27.74 -23.53 32.27
N GLY A 207 -28.68 -23.30 31.36
CA GLY A 207 -29.99 -22.75 31.67
C GLY A 207 -30.92 -22.93 30.48
N GLY A 208 -31.23 -24.19 30.16
CA GLY A 208 -32.37 -24.54 29.33
C GLY A 208 -33.65 -24.31 30.14
N GLY A 209 -34.52 -23.45 29.62
CA GLY A 209 -35.92 -23.36 29.98
C GLY A 209 -36.71 -23.37 28.68
N ASP A 210 -37.54 -24.39 28.51
CA ASP A 210 -38.45 -24.60 27.39
C ASP A 210 -39.34 -23.37 27.14
N ASP A 211 -39.29 -22.82 25.93
CA ASP A 211 -40.41 -22.07 25.35
C ASP A 211 -40.67 -22.58 23.93
N SER A 212 -41.43 -23.67 23.89
CA SER A 212 -42.00 -24.26 22.69
C SER A 212 -43.14 -23.38 22.16
N SER A 213 -42.83 -22.23 21.56
CA SER A 213 -43.83 -21.47 20.79
C SER A 213 -43.26 -20.41 19.84
N LEU A 214 -42.39 -20.78 18.90
CA LEU A 214 -42.11 -19.92 17.74
C LEU A 214 -42.00 -20.75 16.44
N PRO A 215 -42.81 -20.47 15.40
CA PRO A 215 -42.71 -21.20 14.13
C PRO A 215 -41.40 -20.85 13.40
N PRO A 216 -40.76 -21.81 12.70
CA PRO A 216 -39.44 -21.60 12.11
C PRO A 216 -39.49 -20.60 10.94
N ALA A 217 -38.67 -19.56 11.02
CA ALA A 217 -38.50 -18.56 9.97
C ALA A 217 -37.98 -19.20 8.67
N ARG A 218 -38.71 -19.01 7.57
CA ARG A 218 -38.34 -19.48 6.23
C ARG A 218 -37.06 -18.79 5.76
N LYS A 219 -36.01 -19.57 5.51
CA LYS A 219 -34.75 -19.09 4.90
C LYS A 219 -35.05 -18.59 3.48
N ARG A 220 -34.84 -17.29 3.23
CA ARG A 220 -34.82 -16.74 1.85
C ARG A 220 -33.59 -17.29 1.13
N THR A 221 -33.80 -18.24 0.22
CA THR A 221 -32.79 -18.68 -0.73
C THR A 221 -32.57 -17.60 -1.79
N LYS A 222 -31.31 -17.27 -2.05
CA LYS A 222 -30.90 -16.44 -3.20
C LYS A 222 -31.24 -17.21 -4.47
N ARG A 223 -32.14 -16.67 -5.30
CA ARG A 223 -32.31 -17.16 -6.67
C ARG A 223 -31.08 -16.76 -7.48
N LYS A 224 -30.58 -17.72 -8.25
CA LYS A 224 -29.46 -17.64 -9.19
C LYS A 224 -29.92 -16.99 -10.48
#